data_AF-A0A0C2F9L3-F1
#
_entry.id   AF-A0A0C2F9L3-F1
#
_cell.length_a   1.000
_cell.length_b   1.000
_cell.length_c   1.000
_cell.angle_alpha   90.00
_cell.angle_beta   90.00
_cell.angle_gamma   90.00
#
_symmetry.space_group_name_H-M   'P 1'
#
loop_
_entity.id
_entity.type
_entity.pdbx_description
1 polymer ?
#
loop_
_entity_poly.entity_id
_entity_poly.type
_entity_poly.pdbx_seq_one_letter_code
_entity_poly.pdbx_strand_id
1 'polypeptide(L)'
;PSPVCQPPPALYVPLWSMFQPDIVVDPVAGMMYQLTICCNRAHEEIHEKAMLIEFLIHRTGQKQLVLDTLLNSLKAKELRLRQIRKLFDLIVEKFSLSTGAHSNGPESSKPQLQPIPVQHLRIEQREMQSSIFIPLMICLGVAQPGYLKLAGVLHSKEDPSTDSKFVADVMLQYLRSLHRWSVPVEAYFLELVVEALAQSGEMAKLHQLVTYRVISDSKPLAFLLLSYEARCPSLFQSGVDILAR
;
A
#
# COMPACT_ATOMS: atom_id res chain seq x y z
N PRO A 1 32.26 -32.24 -13.54
CA PRO A 1 31.41 -33.15 -12.75
C PRO A 1 29.93 -32.77 -12.93
N SER A 2 29.18 -33.57 -13.68
CA SER A 2 27.75 -33.41 -13.89
C SER A 2 27.02 -33.20 -12.56
N PRO A 3 25.98 -32.36 -12.48
CA PRO A 3 25.12 -32.32 -11.31
C PRO A 3 24.44 -33.69 -11.28
N VAL A 4 24.95 -34.59 -10.44
CA VAL A 4 24.27 -35.85 -10.17
C VAL A 4 22.90 -35.45 -9.70
N CYS A 5 21.88 -35.82 -10.49
CA CYS A 5 20.48 -35.66 -10.15
C CYS A 5 20.22 -36.54 -8.94
N GLN A 6 20.61 -36.07 -7.75
CA GLN A 6 20.31 -36.72 -6.50
C GLN A 6 18.78 -36.67 -6.35
N PRO A 7 18.12 -37.79 -6.04
CA PRO A 7 16.69 -37.77 -5.76
C PRO A 7 16.42 -36.74 -4.64
N PRO A 8 15.24 -36.08 -4.64
CA PRO A 8 14.91 -35.13 -3.60
C PRO A 8 15.10 -35.80 -2.22
N PRO A 9 15.75 -35.13 -1.26
CA PRO A 9 16.03 -35.72 0.04
C PRO A 9 14.72 -36.16 0.69
N ALA A 10 14.73 -37.30 1.38
CA ALA A 10 13.59 -37.74 2.17
C ALA A 10 13.27 -36.63 3.18
N LEU A 11 12.04 -36.09 3.13
CA LEU A 11 11.65 -34.99 4.00
C LEU A 11 11.31 -35.54 5.39
N TYR A 12 11.60 -34.75 6.44
CA TYR A 12 11.22 -35.03 7.82
C TYR A 12 11.86 -36.31 8.41
N VAL A 13 13.13 -36.58 8.06
CA VAL A 13 13.86 -37.70 8.67
C VAL A 13 14.03 -37.44 10.18
N PRO A 14 13.86 -38.45 11.06
CA PRO A 14 13.97 -38.26 12.51
C PRO A 14 15.31 -37.70 13.01
N LEU A 15 16.36 -37.80 12.19
CA LEU A 15 17.71 -37.37 12.51
C LEU A 15 17.99 -35.90 12.12
N TRP A 16 17.02 -35.21 11.53
CA TRP A 16 17.17 -33.80 11.17
C TRP A 16 17.31 -32.92 12.42
N SER A 17 18.35 -32.09 12.42
CA SER A 17 18.55 -31.07 13.44
C SER A 17 18.13 -29.71 12.90
N MET A 18 17.19 -29.05 13.58
CA MET A 18 16.68 -27.74 13.20
C MET A 18 17.39 -26.63 13.98
N PHE A 19 17.93 -25.66 13.26
CA PHE A 19 18.53 -24.44 13.82
C PHE A 19 17.72 -23.24 13.36
N GLN A 20 17.29 -22.42 14.32
CA GLN A 20 16.52 -21.21 13.99
C GLN A 20 17.39 -20.21 13.21
N PRO A 21 16.79 -19.43 12.29
CA PRO A 21 15.36 -19.43 11.97
C PRO A 21 14.95 -20.48 10.92
N ASP A 22 15.86 -20.95 10.08
CA ASP A 22 15.53 -21.64 8.83
C ASP A 22 16.55 -22.71 8.40
N ILE A 23 17.44 -23.15 9.28
CA ILE A 23 18.49 -24.12 8.92
C ILE A 23 18.06 -25.52 9.33
N VAL A 24 18.22 -26.48 8.43
CA VAL A 24 18.08 -27.91 8.70
C VAL A 24 19.37 -28.62 8.36
N VAL A 25 19.91 -29.37 9.31
CA VAL A 25 21.08 -30.22 9.11
C VAL A 25 20.62 -31.67 9.03
N ASP A 26 20.96 -32.32 7.93
CA ASP A 26 20.83 -33.76 7.76
C ASP A 26 22.21 -34.42 8.00
N PRO A 27 22.43 -35.01 9.18
CA PRO A 27 23.72 -35.61 9.52
C PRO A 27 23.98 -36.90 8.74
N VAL A 28 22.95 -37.57 8.21
CA VAL A 28 23.09 -38.81 7.45
C VAL A 28 23.56 -38.51 6.04
N ALA A 29 22.99 -37.48 5.42
CA ALA A 29 23.42 -37.01 4.11
C ALA A 29 24.71 -36.15 4.18
N GLY A 30 25.08 -35.64 5.37
CA GLY A 30 26.16 -34.68 5.53
C GLY A 30 25.84 -33.32 4.90
N MET A 31 24.55 -32.99 4.78
CA MET A 31 24.05 -31.81 4.07
C MET A 31 23.42 -30.81 5.02
N MET A 32 23.52 -29.54 4.67
CA MET A 32 22.85 -28.44 5.34
C MET A 32 21.91 -27.76 4.34
N TYR A 33 20.66 -27.58 4.74
CA TYR A 33 19.60 -26.98 3.95
C TYR A 33 19.14 -25.68 4.60
N GLN A 34 18.74 -24.72 3.76
CA GLN A 34 18.03 -23.53 4.19
C GLN A 34 16.57 -23.65 3.76
N LEU A 35 15.66 -23.54 4.72
CA LEU A 35 14.22 -23.58 4.52
C LEU A 35 13.75 -22.22 4.01
N THR A 36 13.05 -22.24 2.89
CA THR A 36 12.41 -21.03 2.35
C THR A 36 10.93 -21.31 2.15
N ILE A 37 10.10 -20.32 2.43
CA ILE A 37 8.65 -20.43 2.21
C ILE A 37 8.34 -20.00 0.78
N CYS A 38 7.72 -20.89 0.01
CA CYS A 38 7.23 -20.62 -1.34
C CYS A 38 6.00 -19.71 -1.31
N CYS A 39 6.20 -18.40 -1.15
CA CYS A 39 5.13 -17.42 -0.98
C CYS A 39 4.15 -17.36 -2.17
N ASN A 40 4.60 -17.67 -3.39
CA ASN A 40 3.74 -17.67 -4.60
C ASN A 40 2.56 -18.65 -4.50
N ARG A 41 2.70 -19.73 -3.74
CA ARG A 41 1.65 -20.75 -3.53
C ARG A 41 0.88 -20.55 -2.23
N ALA A 42 1.17 -19.50 -1.46
CA ALA A 42 0.50 -19.26 -0.18
C ALA A 42 -1.03 -19.08 -0.33
N HIS A 43 -1.49 -18.65 -1.50
CA HIS A 43 -2.92 -18.52 -1.81
C HIS A 43 -3.66 -19.86 -1.90
N GLU A 44 -2.96 -20.98 -2.08
CA GLU A 44 -3.53 -22.33 -2.11
C GLU A 44 -3.92 -22.80 -0.70
N GLU A 45 -3.20 -22.32 0.32
CA GLU A 45 -3.40 -22.69 1.72
C GLU A 45 -4.20 -21.61 2.48
N ILE A 46 -3.86 -20.33 2.27
CA ILE A 46 -4.48 -19.19 2.97
C ILE A 46 -5.59 -18.60 2.11
N HIS A 47 -6.81 -19.06 2.37
CA HIS A 47 -8.00 -18.68 1.61
C HIS A 47 -8.53 -17.28 1.96
N GLU A 48 -8.39 -16.85 3.22
CA GLU A 48 -8.80 -15.51 3.64
C GLU A 48 -7.81 -14.46 3.10
N LYS A 49 -8.28 -13.60 2.20
CA LYS A 49 -7.43 -12.60 1.50
C LYS A 49 -6.75 -11.61 2.43
N ALA A 50 -7.43 -11.16 3.49
CA ALA A 50 -6.83 -10.26 4.47
C ALA A 50 -5.66 -10.94 5.21
N MET A 51 -5.84 -12.20 5.62
CA MET A 51 -4.79 -13.01 6.26
C MET A 51 -3.63 -13.28 5.31
N LEU A 52 -3.91 -13.59 4.03
CA LEU A 52 -2.89 -13.80 3.02
C LEU A 52 -2.01 -12.56 2.82
N ILE A 53 -2.63 -11.38 2.65
CA ILE A 53 -1.88 -10.13 2.46
C ILE A 53 -1.08 -9.79 3.73
N GLU A 54 -1.67 -9.96 4.92
CA GLU A 54 -0.97 -9.77 6.19
C GLU A 54 0.24 -10.72 6.34
N PHE A 55 0.07 -11.99 5.97
CA PHE A 55 1.17 -12.96 5.92
C PHE A 55 2.29 -12.48 4.99
N LEU A 56 1.94 -12.08 3.76
CA LEU A 56 2.90 -11.63 2.74
C LEU A 56 3.65 -10.35 3.15
N ILE A 57 3.00 -9.41 3.85
CA ILE A 57 3.63 -8.18 4.37
C ILE A 57 4.79 -8.50 5.32
N HIS A 58 4.71 -9.62 6.04
CA HIS A 58 5.74 -10.06 6.97
C HIS A 58 6.85 -10.89 6.30
N ARG A 59 6.80 -11.11 4.98
CA ARG A 59 7.81 -11.90 4.24
C ARG A 59 8.78 -10.98 3.50
N THR A 60 10.05 -11.36 3.49
CA THR A 60 11.12 -10.64 2.78
C THR A 60 10.99 -10.84 1.27
N GLY A 61 11.24 -9.79 0.50
CA GLY A 61 11.26 -9.84 -0.97
C GLY A 61 9.90 -10.03 -1.66
N GLN A 62 8.78 -9.98 -0.92
CA GLN A 62 7.44 -10.24 -1.49
C GLN A 62 6.67 -8.98 -1.91
N LYS A 63 7.36 -7.86 -2.15
CA LYS A 63 6.72 -6.56 -2.44
C LYS A 63 5.73 -6.63 -3.60
N GLN A 64 6.13 -7.21 -4.73
CA GLN A 64 5.27 -7.31 -5.90
C GLN A 64 4.06 -8.20 -5.63
N LEU A 65 4.27 -9.35 -4.99
CA LEU A 65 3.19 -10.26 -4.63
C LEU A 65 2.18 -9.61 -3.67
N VAL A 66 2.63 -8.78 -2.72
CA VAL A 66 1.75 -7.97 -1.85
C VAL A 66 0.92 -7.00 -2.68
N LEU A 67 1.55 -6.24 -3.59
CA LEU A 67 0.87 -5.24 -4.41
C LEU A 67 -0.17 -5.89 -5.34
N ASP A 68 0.20 -6.97 -6.03
CA ASP A 68 -0.69 -7.69 -6.94
C ASP A 68 -1.88 -8.31 -6.21
N THR A 69 -1.62 -8.98 -5.08
CA THR A 69 -2.69 -9.60 -4.28
C THR A 69 -3.63 -8.55 -3.71
N LEU A 70 -3.10 -7.44 -3.19
CA LEU A 70 -3.89 -6.34 -2.67
C LEU A 70 -4.74 -5.69 -3.77
N LEU A 71 -4.16 -5.39 -4.94
CA LEU A 71 -4.90 -4.80 -6.06
C LEU A 71 -6.05 -5.69 -6.50
N ASN A 72 -5.78 -6.98 -6.71
CA ASN A 72 -6.79 -7.92 -7.17
C ASN A 72 -7.94 -8.06 -6.16
N SER A 73 -7.63 -8.16 -4.86
CA SER A 73 -8.65 -8.21 -3.82
C SER A 73 -9.43 -6.90 -3.64
N LEU A 74 -8.83 -5.75 -3.92
CA LEU A 74 -9.53 -4.46 -3.96
C LEU A 74 -10.47 -4.36 -5.18
N LYS A 75 -10.01 -4.76 -6.37
CA LYS A 75 -10.82 -4.79 -7.60
C LYS A 75 -12.04 -5.71 -7.45
N ALA A 76 -11.82 -6.90 -6.89
CA ALA A 76 -12.88 -7.87 -6.64
C ALA A 76 -13.73 -7.55 -5.38
N LYS A 77 -13.40 -6.47 -4.64
CA LYS A 77 -14.07 -6.04 -3.40
C LYS A 77 -14.17 -7.16 -2.36
N GLU A 78 -13.15 -8.02 -2.29
CA GLU A 78 -13.07 -9.15 -1.36
C GLU A 78 -12.75 -8.71 0.08
N LEU A 79 -12.28 -7.46 0.25
CA LEU A 79 -11.85 -6.89 1.52
C LEU A 79 -12.89 -5.92 2.07
N ARG A 80 -13.23 -6.07 3.35
CA ARG A 80 -14.01 -5.07 4.08
C ARG A 80 -13.15 -3.84 4.40
N LEU A 81 -13.76 -2.66 4.49
CA LEU A 81 -13.04 -1.41 4.80
C LEU A 81 -12.22 -1.48 6.11
N ARG A 82 -12.69 -2.24 7.10
CA ARG A 82 -11.95 -2.50 8.35
C ARG A 82 -10.68 -3.32 8.15
N GLN A 83 -10.68 -4.27 7.20
CA GLN A 83 -9.50 -5.06 6.84
C GLN A 83 -8.53 -4.18 6.05
N ILE A 84 -9.03 -3.42 5.06
CA ILE A 84 -8.23 -2.47 4.27
C ILE A 84 -7.49 -1.48 5.18
N ARG A 85 -8.19 -0.93 6.18
CA ARG A 85 -7.58 -0.12 7.24
C ARG A 85 -6.37 -0.80 7.88
N LYS A 86 -6.56 -2.03 8.38
CA LYS A 86 -5.50 -2.76 9.09
C LYS A 86 -4.31 -3.04 8.18
N LEU A 87 -4.57 -3.42 6.93
CA LEU A 87 -3.52 -3.69 5.95
C LEU A 87 -2.71 -2.44 5.61
N PHE A 88 -3.37 -1.28 5.41
CA PHE A 88 -2.65 -0.02 5.21
C PHE A 88 -1.89 0.43 6.45
N ASP A 89 -2.44 0.23 7.65
CA ASP A 89 -1.72 0.52 8.91
C ASP A 89 -0.43 -0.33 8.98
N LEU A 90 -0.50 -1.62 8.63
CA LEU A 90 0.65 -2.52 8.60
C LEU A 90 1.68 -2.15 7.51
N ILE A 91 1.24 -1.81 6.30
CA ILE A 91 2.16 -1.43 5.21
C ILE A 91 2.95 -0.18 5.58
N VAL A 92 2.26 0.85 6.09
CA VAL A 92 2.92 2.12 6.46
C VAL A 92 3.80 1.93 7.69
N GLU A 93 3.40 1.10 8.66
CA GLU A 93 4.27 0.70 9.77
C GLU A 93 5.59 0.09 9.28
N LYS A 94 5.54 -0.91 8.39
CA LYS A 94 6.75 -1.55 7.85
C LYS A 94 7.61 -0.57 7.05
N PHE A 95 6.98 0.34 6.31
CA PHE A 95 7.68 1.42 5.63
C PHE A 95 8.44 2.31 6.62
N SER A 96 7.80 2.79 7.69
CA SER A 96 8.44 3.62 8.72
C SER A 96 9.58 2.91 9.46
N LEU A 97 9.43 1.62 9.73
CA LEU A 97 10.51 0.81 10.30
C LEU A 97 11.69 0.65 9.33
N SER A 98 11.41 0.52 8.02
CA SER A 98 12.44 0.38 7.00
C SER A 98 13.28 1.66 6.81
N THR A 99 12.72 2.84 7.08
CA THR A 99 13.44 4.12 6.97
C THR A 99 14.21 4.49 8.24
N GLY A 100 13.76 4.02 9.42
CA GLY A 100 14.42 4.27 10.71
C GLY A 100 15.65 3.39 11.01
N ALA A 101 15.87 2.31 10.25
CA ALA A 101 16.92 1.31 10.53
C ALA A 101 18.38 1.79 10.26
N HIS A 102 18.60 3.05 9.85
CA HIS A 102 19.92 3.61 9.59
C HIS A 102 20.40 4.54 10.72
N SER A 103 20.58 4.00 11.94
CA SER A 103 21.32 4.73 12.99
C SER A 103 22.24 3.81 13.82
N ASN A 104 23.51 3.85 13.43
CA ASN A 104 24.76 3.65 14.19
C ASN A 104 24.80 2.64 15.36
N GLY A 105 25.60 1.59 15.18
CA GLY A 105 26.32 0.91 16.27
C GLY A 105 27.83 1.16 16.13
N PRO A 106 28.56 1.49 17.21
CA PRO A 106 30.01 1.71 17.16
C PRO A 106 30.73 0.39 16.82
N GLU A 107 31.70 0.45 15.92
CA GLU A 107 32.54 -0.67 15.53
C GLU A 107 33.35 -1.18 16.73
N SER A 108 32.96 -2.34 17.29
CA SER A 108 33.78 -3.08 18.24
C SER A 108 34.57 -4.15 17.48
N SER A 109 35.90 -4.09 17.60
CA SER A 109 36.89 -4.88 16.87
C SER A 109 37.02 -6.35 17.33
N LYS A 110 35.93 -6.96 17.82
CA LYS A 110 35.88 -8.40 18.15
C LYS A 110 34.99 -9.12 17.13
N PRO A 111 35.37 -10.32 16.64
CA PRO A 111 34.49 -11.15 15.83
C PRO A 111 33.33 -11.64 16.72
N GLN A 112 32.24 -10.89 16.72
CA GLN A 112 30.99 -11.26 17.35
C GLN A 112 29.99 -11.62 16.25
N LEU A 113 29.18 -12.65 16.49
CA LEU A 113 28.03 -12.97 15.64
C LEU A 113 27.10 -11.75 15.63
N GLN A 114 27.05 -11.05 14.50
CA GLN A 114 26.12 -9.93 14.33
C GLN A 114 24.79 -10.47 13.80
N PRO A 115 23.66 -10.15 14.44
CA PRO A 115 22.36 -10.54 13.92
C PRO A 115 22.13 -9.84 12.56
N ILE A 116 21.66 -10.60 11.58
CA ILE A 116 21.26 -10.04 10.28
C ILE A 116 20.07 -9.10 10.53
N PRO A 117 20.12 -7.83 10.07
CA PRO A 117 19.02 -6.90 10.27
C PRO A 117 17.77 -7.36 9.52
N VAL A 118 16.61 -7.26 10.17
CA VAL A 118 15.32 -7.61 9.58
C VAL A 118 15.02 -6.64 8.43
N GLN A 119 14.88 -7.17 7.21
CA GLN A 119 14.49 -6.37 6.06
C GLN A 119 12.97 -6.19 6.05
N HIS A 120 12.52 -5.02 6.51
CA HIS A 120 11.10 -4.67 6.50
C HIS A 120 10.59 -4.37 5.08
N LEU A 121 9.31 -4.68 4.83
CA LEU A 121 8.62 -4.32 3.60
C LEU A 121 8.66 -2.80 3.40
N ARG A 122 9.17 -2.37 2.25
CA ARG A 122 9.20 -0.96 1.84
C ARG A 122 8.37 -0.80 0.57
N ILE A 123 7.20 -0.18 0.70
CA ILE A 123 6.36 0.27 -0.41
C ILE A 123 6.29 1.79 -0.35
N GLU A 124 6.79 2.46 -1.38
CA GLU A 124 6.74 3.93 -1.44
C GLU A 124 5.36 4.43 -1.86
N GLN A 125 5.02 5.68 -1.52
CA GLN A 125 3.74 6.28 -1.91
C GLN A 125 3.56 6.28 -3.43
N ARG A 126 4.61 6.57 -4.20
CA ARG A 126 4.64 6.44 -5.67
C ARG A 126 4.23 5.05 -6.15
N GLU A 127 4.77 4.01 -5.54
CA GLU A 127 4.46 2.62 -5.92
C GLU A 127 3.01 2.27 -5.56
N MET A 128 2.52 2.73 -4.41
CA MET A 128 1.12 2.53 -4.05
C MET A 128 0.17 3.27 -5.01
N GLN A 129 0.55 4.46 -5.49
CA GLN A 129 -0.21 5.18 -6.51
C GLN A 129 -0.23 4.42 -7.85
N SER A 130 0.95 4.06 -8.39
CA SER A 130 1.08 3.46 -9.71
C SER A 130 0.58 2.02 -9.77
N SER A 131 0.77 1.23 -8.70
CA SER A 131 0.41 -0.18 -8.65
C SER A 131 -0.98 -0.43 -8.05
N ILE A 132 -1.50 0.44 -7.18
CA ILE A 132 -2.80 0.22 -6.52
C ILE A 132 -3.85 1.24 -6.98
N PHE A 133 -3.67 2.52 -6.67
CA PHE A 133 -4.77 3.49 -6.78
C PHE A 133 -5.15 3.82 -8.23
N ILE A 134 -4.17 4.10 -9.10
CA ILE A 134 -4.45 4.41 -10.51
C ILE A 134 -5.09 3.20 -11.21
N PRO A 135 -4.55 1.97 -11.12
CA PRO A 135 -5.19 0.80 -11.71
C PRO A 135 -6.58 0.50 -11.12
N LEU A 136 -6.81 0.77 -9.83
CA LEU A 136 -8.12 0.58 -9.20
C LEU A 136 -9.14 1.58 -9.75
N MET A 137 -8.78 2.87 -9.87
CA MET A 137 -9.62 3.90 -10.46
C MET A 137 -9.99 3.58 -11.91
N ILE A 138 -9.01 3.14 -12.71
CA ILE A 138 -9.25 2.74 -14.11
C ILE A 138 -10.19 1.54 -14.17
N CYS A 139 -9.92 0.50 -13.38
CA CYS A 139 -10.71 -0.74 -13.40
C CYS A 139 -12.18 -0.52 -13.01
N LEU A 140 -12.44 0.42 -12.11
CA LEU A 140 -13.77 0.73 -11.62
C LEU A 140 -14.46 1.88 -12.40
N GLY A 141 -13.86 2.32 -13.52
CA GLY A 141 -14.43 3.39 -14.35
C GLY A 141 -14.46 4.76 -13.67
N VAL A 142 -13.65 4.95 -12.65
CA VAL A 142 -13.56 6.18 -11.85
C VAL A 142 -12.51 7.14 -12.44
N ALA A 143 -11.51 6.64 -13.16
CA ALA A 143 -10.52 7.49 -13.82
C ALA A 143 -11.12 8.30 -14.98
N GLN A 144 -10.94 9.63 -14.95
CA GLN A 144 -11.21 10.48 -16.11
C GLN A 144 -10.08 10.31 -17.15
N PRO A 145 -10.37 10.11 -18.45
CA PRO A 145 -9.35 10.27 -19.48
C PRO A 145 -8.89 11.73 -19.49
N GLY A 146 -7.62 11.93 -19.12
CA GLY A 146 -6.99 13.21 -18.75
C GLY A 146 -6.82 14.27 -19.85
N TYR A 147 -7.82 14.53 -20.69
CA TYR A 147 -7.79 15.65 -21.65
C TYR A 147 -9.12 16.40 -21.86
N LEU A 148 -10.15 16.19 -21.04
CA LEU A 148 -11.43 16.92 -21.13
C LEU A 148 -11.67 17.92 -19.99
N LYS A 149 -10.61 18.58 -19.53
CA LYS A 149 -10.69 19.66 -18.52
C LYS A 149 -11.03 21.04 -19.12
N LEU A 150 -11.59 21.12 -20.34
CA LEU A 150 -11.89 22.39 -21.01
C LEU A 150 -13.33 22.56 -21.54
N ALA A 151 -14.20 21.57 -21.40
CA ALA A 151 -15.57 21.72 -21.87
C ALA A 151 -16.54 21.51 -20.71
N GLY A 152 -17.12 22.61 -20.24
CA GLY A 152 -18.35 22.61 -19.44
C GLY A 152 -19.51 22.03 -20.26
N VAL A 153 -19.47 20.72 -20.49
CA VAL A 153 -20.50 19.98 -21.22
C VAL A 153 -20.89 18.79 -20.36
N LEU A 154 -22.04 18.97 -19.71
CA LEU A 154 -23.00 17.94 -19.35
C LEU A 154 -22.42 16.70 -18.64
N HIS A 155 -22.13 16.82 -17.35
CA HIS A 155 -22.46 15.71 -16.47
C HIS A 155 -23.89 15.93 -16.01
N SER A 156 -24.82 15.23 -16.66
CA SER A 156 -26.06 14.79 -16.05
C SER A 156 -25.76 14.31 -14.63
N LYS A 157 -26.66 14.59 -13.70
CA LYS A 157 -26.69 14.00 -12.35
C LYS A 157 -26.71 12.47 -12.46
N GLU A 158 -25.55 11.85 -12.70
CA GLU A 158 -25.37 10.44 -12.46
C GLU A 158 -25.09 10.31 -10.97
N ASP A 159 -25.97 9.59 -10.29
CA ASP A 159 -25.76 9.25 -8.89
C ASP A 159 -24.35 8.69 -8.71
N PRO A 160 -23.61 9.12 -7.67
CA PRO A 160 -22.27 8.62 -7.45
C PRO A 160 -22.30 7.10 -7.35
N SER A 161 -21.64 6.44 -8.29
CA SER A 161 -21.59 4.97 -8.34
C SER A 161 -21.06 4.45 -7.01
N THR A 162 -21.55 3.29 -6.56
CA THR A 162 -21.03 2.60 -5.37
C THR A 162 -19.51 2.42 -5.41
N ASP A 163 -18.96 2.42 -6.62
CA ASP A 163 -17.57 2.12 -6.93
C ASP A 163 -16.70 3.37 -6.72
N SER A 164 -17.18 4.54 -7.13
CA SER A 164 -16.52 5.83 -6.84
C SER A 164 -16.41 6.08 -5.34
N LYS A 165 -17.48 5.79 -4.57
CA LYS A 165 -17.48 5.88 -3.10
C LYS A 165 -16.50 4.89 -2.48
N PHE A 166 -16.48 3.64 -2.98
CA PHE A 166 -15.54 2.63 -2.51
C PHE A 166 -14.09 3.06 -2.72
N VAL A 167 -13.74 3.56 -3.91
CA VAL A 167 -12.38 4.08 -4.20
C VAL A 167 -12.02 5.21 -3.24
N ALA A 168 -12.90 6.20 -3.07
CA ALA A 168 -12.67 7.31 -2.16
C ALA A 168 -12.43 6.80 -0.71
N ASP A 169 -13.26 5.89 -0.22
CA ASP A 169 -13.12 5.32 1.12
C ASP A 169 -11.81 4.54 1.30
N VAL A 170 -11.36 3.80 0.27
CA VAL A 170 -10.07 3.10 0.24
C VAL A 170 -8.91 4.09 0.36
N MET A 171 -8.92 5.15 -0.45
CA MET A 171 -7.86 6.17 -0.42
C MET A 171 -7.84 6.93 0.91
N LEU A 172 -9.02 7.19 1.51
CA LEU A 172 -9.11 7.76 2.85
C LEU A 172 -8.53 6.84 3.93
N GLN A 173 -8.65 5.51 3.80
CA GLN A 173 -8.00 4.60 4.75
C GLN A 173 -6.47 4.71 4.67
N TYR A 174 -5.92 4.85 3.46
CA TYR A 174 -4.47 5.03 3.28
C TYR A 174 -4.01 6.39 3.78
N LEU A 175 -4.71 7.47 3.45
CA LEU A 175 -4.44 8.82 3.96
C LEU A 175 -4.40 8.84 5.49
N ARG A 176 -5.38 8.19 6.14
CA ARG A 176 -5.40 8.06 7.60
C ARG A 176 -4.19 7.28 8.13
N SER A 177 -3.79 6.20 7.45
CA SER A 177 -2.62 5.40 7.86
C SER A 177 -1.33 6.24 7.82
N LEU A 178 -1.13 7.04 6.76
CA LEU A 178 0.01 7.95 6.64
C LEU A 178 0.06 8.93 7.82
N HIS A 179 -1.07 9.56 8.14
CA HIS A 179 -1.17 10.47 9.30
C HIS A 179 -0.90 9.75 10.63
N ARG A 180 -1.47 8.56 10.83
CA ARG A 180 -1.29 7.75 12.04
C ARG A 180 0.19 7.45 12.33
N TRP A 181 0.97 7.16 11.28
CA TRP A 181 2.39 6.85 11.38
C TRP A 181 3.30 8.06 11.14
N SER A 182 2.72 9.27 11.09
CA SER A 182 3.44 10.53 10.86
C SER A 182 4.32 10.52 9.60
N VAL A 183 3.87 9.82 8.55
CA VAL A 183 4.53 9.83 7.24
C VAL A 183 4.00 11.03 6.45
N PRO A 184 4.89 11.91 5.92
CA PRO A 184 4.46 13.08 5.16
C PRO A 184 3.73 12.65 3.88
N VAL A 185 2.56 13.24 3.64
CA VAL A 185 1.72 12.88 2.50
C VAL A 185 2.21 13.59 1.23
N GLU A 186 2.43 12.85 0.16
CA GLU A 186 2.86 13.40 -1.13
C GLU A 186 1.72 14.16 -1.84
N ALA A 187 2.05 15.29 -2.45
CA ALA A 187 1.08 16.15 -3.14
C ALA A 187 0.29 15.42 -4.23
N TYR A 188 0.95 14.55 -5.01
CA TYR A 188 0.29 13.77 -6.06
C TYR A 188 -0.76 12.80 -5.51
N PHE A 189 -0.52 12.19 -4.34
CA PHE A 189 -1.55 11.36 -3.71
C PHE A 189 -2.74 12.21 -3.24
N LEU A 190 -2.50 13.41 -2.72
CA LEU A 190 -3.58 14.33 -2.33
C LEU A 190 -4.45 14.73 -3.52
N GLU A 191 -3.86 15.01 -4.68
CA GLU A 191 -4.61 15.28 -5.91
C GLU A 191 -5.55 14.12 -6.27
N LEU A 192 -5.07 12.88 -6.20
CA LEU A 192 -5.90 11.70 -6.45
C LEU A 192 -7.03 11.54 -5.42
N VAL A 193 -6.77 11.83 -4.14
CA VAL A 193 -7.82 11.80 -3.08
C VAL A 193 -8.91 12.83 -3.36
N VAL A 194 -8.53 14.05 -3.75
CA VAL A 194 -9.47 15.12 -4.10
C VAL A 194 -10.32 14.71 -5.30
N GLU A 195 -9.68 14.17 -6.35
CA GLU A 195 -10.37 13.69 -7.55
C GLU A 195 -11.37 12.57 -7.22
N ALA A 196 -10.96 11.55 -6.45
CA ALA A 196 -11.82 10.45 -6.05
C ALA A 196 -13.01 10.92 -5.20
N LEU A 197 -12.78 11.84 -4.25
CA LEU A 197 -13.86 12.41 -3.43
C LEU A 197 -14.84 13.23 -4.28
N ALA A 198 -14.33 14.04 -5.20
CA ALA A 198 -15.18 14.82 -6.09
C ALA A 198 -16.02 13.92 -7.01
N GLN A 199 -15.45 12.84 -7.55
CA GLN A 199 -16.18 11.87 -8.38
C GLN A 199 -17.23 11.11 -7.57
N SER A 200 -16.93 10.76 -6.32
CA SER A 200 -17.89 10.11 -5.41
C SER A 200 -19.02 11.02 -4.90
N GLY A 201 -18.98 12.31 -5.22
CA GLY A 201 -19.95 13.30 -4.74
C GLY A 201 -19.82 13.64 -3.25
N GLU A 202 -18.81 13.12 -2.55
CA GLU A 202 -18.56 13.31 -1.12
C GLU A 202 -17.89 14.67 -0.82
N MET A 203 -18.46 15.74 -1.39
CA MET A 203 -17.92 17.10 -1.30
C MET A 203 -17.86 17.61 0.15
N ALA A 204 -18.75 17.13 1.02
CA ALA A 204 -18.74 17.46 2.45
C ALA A 204 -17.49 16.90 3.15
N LYS A 205 -17.09 15.65 2.86
CA LYS A 205 -15.85 15.05 3.39
C LYS A 205 -14.63 15.81 2.88
N LEU A 206 -14.61 16.14 1.58
CA LEU A 206 -13.55 16.94 0.97
C LEU A 206 -13.41 18.31 1.64
N HIS A 207 -14.52 19.02 1.83
CA HIS A 207 -14.53 20.30 2.53
C HIS A 207 -13.96 20.17 3.95
N GLN A 208 -14.40 19.18 4.73
CA GLN A 208 -13.84 18.93 6.07
C GLN A 208 -12.33 18.69 6.05
N LEU A 209 -11.82 17.87 5.11
CA LEU A 209 -10.39 17.58 5.01
C LEU A 209 -9.55 18.84 4.73
N VAL A 210 -10.07 19.75 3.90
CA VAL A 210 -9.44 21.05 3.62
C VAL A 210 -9.54 21.98 4.83
N THR A 211 -10.73 22.14 5.41
CA THR A 211 -10.95 23.03 6.57
C THR A 211 -10.08 22.64 7.77
N TYR A 212 -9.95 21.34 8.05
CA TYR A 212 -9.14 20.83 9.16
C TYR A 212 -7.66 20.62 8.80
N ARG A 213 -7.22 21.04 7.61
CA ARG A 213 -5.82 20.93 7.15
C ARG A 213 -5.24 19.52 7.21
N VAL A 214 -6.08 18.51 6.96
CA VAL A 214 -5.63 17.13 6.79
C VAL A 214 -4.88 16.99 5.45
N ILE A 215 -5.26 17.81 4.48
CA ILE A 215 -4.59 18.00 3.20
C ILE A 215 -3.75 19.27 3.32
N SER A 216 -2.46 19.17 3.06
CA SER A 216 -1.55 20.32 3.12
C SER A 216 -1.89 21.35 2.05
N ASP A 217 -1.94 22.63 2.46
CA ASP A 217 -2.13 23.77 1.57
C ASP A 217 -1.04 23.79 0.48
N SER A 218 -1.44 23.89 -0.79
CA SER A 218 -0.52 24.05 -1.91
C SER A 218 -1.17 24.80 -3.07
N LYS A 219 -0.37 25.48 -3.90
CA LYS A 219 -0.88 26.18 -5.09
C LYS A 219 -1.63 25.24 -6.04
N PRO A 220 -1.12 24.04 -6.40
CA PRO A 220 -1.84 23.10 -7.26
C PRO A 220 -3.19 22.67 -6.66
N LEU A 221 -3.23 22.39 -5.35
CA LEU A 221 -4.46 22.05 -4.66
C LEU A 221 -5.47 23.21 -4.73
N ALA A 222 -5.04 24.44 -4.50
CA ALA A 222 -5.94 25.59 -4.53
C ALA A 222 -6.59 25.76 -5.92
N PHE A 223 -5.81 25.67 -6.99
CA PHE A 223 -6.36 25.68 -8.35
C PHE A 223 -7.29 24.50 -8.63
N LEU A 224 -6.99 23.32 -8.08
CA LEU A 224 -7.87 22.16 -8.18
C LEU A 224 -9.21 22.40 -7.46
N LEU A 225 -9.19 22.97 -6.26
CA LEU A 225 -10.41 23.31 -5.51
C LEU A 225 -11.26 24.37 -6.24
N LEU A 226 -10.63 25.40 -6.80
CA LEU A 226 -11.30 26.41 -7.62
C LEU A 226 -12.00 25.78 -8.84
N SER A 227 -11.40 24.75 -9.44
CA SER A 227 -12.01 24.04 -10.58
C SER A 227 -13.33 23.31 -10.25
N TYR A 228 -13.63 23.11 -8.95
CA TYR A 228 -14.88 22.49 -8.47
C TYR A 228 -15.92 23.50 -7.97
N GLU A 229 -15.78 24.79 -8.25
CA GLU A 229 -16.68 25.87 -7.81
C GLU A 229 -18.17 25.54 -8.03
N ALA A 230 -18.52 25.10 -9.25
CA ALA A 230 -19.89 24.77 -9.63
C ALA A 230 -20.52 23.64 -8.79
N ARG A 231 -19.71 22.79 -8.16
CA ARG A 231 -20.15 21.67 -7.33
C ARG A 231 -20.19 22.01 -5.84
N CYS A 232 -19.32 22.90 -5.37
CA CYS A 232 -19.26 23.28 -3.97
C CYS A 232 -18.65 24.69 -3.80
N PRO A 233 -19.49 25.73 -3.62
CA PRO A 233 -19.02 27.10 -3.46
C PRO A 233 -18.09 27.31 -2.26
N SER A 234 -18.18 26.50 -1.20
CA SER A 234 -17.30 26.62 -0.03
C SER A 234 -15.87 26.16 -0.30
N LEU A 235 -15.66 25.23 -1.25
CA LEU A 235 -14.32 24.86 -1.70
C LEU A 235 -13.65 25.98 -2.49
N PHE A 236 -14.43 26.78 -3.23
CA PHE A 236 -13.90 27.94 -3.94
C PHE A 236 -13.29 28.93 -2.95
N GLN A 237 -14.03 29.30 -1.91
CA GLN A 237 -13.50 30.21 -0.88
C GLN A 237 -12.27 29.62 -0.18
N SER A 238 -12.28 28.31 0.11
CA SER A 238 -11.11 27.62 0.68
C SER A 238 -9.90 27.69 -0.26
N GLY A 239 -10.09 27.54 -1.57
CA GLY A 239 -9.03 27.69 -2.57
C GLY A 239 -8.48 29.12 -2.65
N VAL A 240 -9.35 30.13 -2.61
CA VAL A 240 -8.94 31.54 -2.54
C VAL A 240 -8.14 31.82 -1.27
N ASP A 241 -8.60 31.33 -0.13
CA ASP A 241 -7.94 31.50 1.18
C ASP A 241 -6.56 30.82 1.20
N ILE A 242 -6.36 29.72 0.48
CA ILE A 242 -5.06 29.07 0.32
C ILE A 242 -4.12 29.92 -0.56
N LEU A 243 -4.62 30.53 -1.65
CA LEU A 243 -3.82 31.39 -2.53
C LEU A 243 -3.44 32.73 -1.91
N ALA A 244 -4.26 33.23 -0.97
CA ALA A 244 -4.05 34.50 -0.30
C ALA A 244 -3.04 34.44 0.86
N ARG A 245 -2.61 33.23 1.26
CA ARG A 245 -1.60 32.98 2.30
C ARG A 245 -0.20 32.85 1.70
#